data_AF-A0A6N3B952-F1
#
_entry.id   AF-A0A6N3B952-F1
#
_cell.length_a   1.000
_cell.length_b   1.000
_cell.length_c   1.000
_cell.angle_alpha   90.00
_cell.angle_beta   90.00
_cell.angle_gamma   90.00
#
_symmetry.space_group_name_H-M   'P 1'
#
loop_
_entity.id
_entity.type
_entity.pdbx_description
1 polymer ?
#
loop_
_entity_poly.entity_id
_entity_poly.type
_entity_poly.pdbx_seq_one_letter_code
_entity_poly.pdbx_strand_id
1 'polypeptide(L)'
;MHKTDNKDFEAYCMAWSLNPIPSGETTFASYGSQNYNTYKDDKVDDLLKQIAAEHDKDKIKELYGEYYDELNESLPYICLQQKIRNYSISGRVKGIEISSYVPFYLSLYKATIEG
;
A
#
# COMPACT_ATOMS: atom_id res chain seq x y z
N MET A 1 14.43 -8.85 -11.26
CA MET A 1 13.11 -9.45 -10.93
C MET A 1 13.00 -10.94 -11.25
N HIS A 2 13.93 -11.55 -11.99
CA HIS A 2 13.83 -12.97 -12.39
C HIS A 2 13.73 -13.99 -11.23
N LYS A 3 14.37 -13.73 -10.07
CA LYS A 3 14.33 -14.61 -8.90
C LYS A 3 13.02 -14.53 -8.11
N THR A 4 12.44 -13.33 -7.97
CA THR A 4 11.15 -13.14 -7.28
C THR A 4 9.99 -13.70 -8.10
N ASP A 5 10.05 -13.55 -9.42
CA ASP A 5 9.03 -14.07 -10.33
C ASP A 5 9.01 -15.61 -10.32
N ASN A 6 10.19 -16.23 -10.21
CA ASN A 6 10.36 -17.68 -10.10
C ASN A 6 10.28 -18.21 -8.64
N LYS A 7 10.06 -17.33 -7.66
CA LYS A 7 10.04 -17.66 -6.22
C LYS A 7 11.32 -18.35 -5.72
N ASP A 8 12.44 -18.08 -6.37
CA ASP A 8 13.78 -18.59 -6.04
C ASP A 8 14.52 -17.59 -5.13
N PHE A 9 14.03 -17.44 -3.90
CA PHE A 9 14.62 -16.59 -2.88
C PHE A 9 14.31 -17.09 -1.47
N GLU A 10 15.22 -16.81 -0.54
CA GLU A 10 14.99 -17.05 0.90
C GLU A 10 14.47 -15.78 1.59
N ALA A 11 15.00 -14.62 1.19
CA ALA A 11 14.53 -13.30 1.62
C ALA A 11 14.82 -12.26 0.54
N TYR A 12 13.99 -11.22 0.46
CA TYR A 12 14.21 -10.09 -0.44
C TYR A 12 13.67 -8.80 0.18
N CYS A 13 14.30 -7.68 -0.17
CA CYS A 13 13.82 -6.36 0.19
C CYS A 13 12.85 -5.86 -0.88
N MET A 14 11.65 -5.46 -0.45
CA MET A 14 10.63 -4.90 -1.33
C MET A 14 9.96 -3.67 -0.73
N ALA A 15 9.22 -2.95 -1.57
CA ALA A 15 8.38 -1.85 -1.16
C ALA A 15 7.12 -1.81 -2.04
N TRP A 16 6.02 -1.33 -1.46
CA TRP A 16 4.79 -1.05 -2.21
C TRP A 16 4.51 0.44 -2.22
N SER A 17 3.75 0.87 -3.23
CA SER A 17 2.97 2.10 -3.15
C SER A 17 1.56 1.73 -2.71
N LEU A 18 1.08 2.34 -1.63
CA LEU A 18 -0.23 2.03 -1.07
C LEU A 18 -1.30 2.95 -1.64
N ASN A 19 -2.53 2.43 -1.72
CA ASN A 19 -3.72 3.22 -2.04
C ASN A 19 -4.31 3.84 -0.75
N PRO A 20 -5.08 4.94 -0.86
CA PRO A 20 -5.77 5.53 0.29
C PRO A 20 -6.79 4.58 0.93
N ILE A 21 -7.34 3.66 0.14
CA ILE A 21 -8.15 2.55 0.64
C ILE A 21 -7.18 1.44 1.08
N PRO A 22 -7.21 1.02 2.34
CA PRO A 22 -6.31 -0.01 2.86
C PRO A 22 -6.73 -1.40 2.34
N SER A 23 -6.68 -1.66 1.04
CA SER A 23 -6.92 -3.02 0.52
C SER A 23 -5.62 -3.81 0.55
N GLY A 24 -5.60 -4.87 1.36
CA GLY A 24 -4.51 -5.84 1.40
C GLY A 24 -4.71 -7.03 0.46
N GLU A 25 -5.84 -7.11 -0.25
CA GLU A 25 -6.25 -8.31 -0.99
C GLU A 25 -5.25 -8.73 -2.06
N THR A 26 -4.73 -7.80 -2.86
CA THR A 26 -3.75 -8.14 -3.90
C THR A 26 -2.45 -8.71 -3.34
N THR A 27 -2.14 -8.41 -2.09
CA THR A 27 -0.82 -8.62 -1.49
C THR A 27 -0.81 -9.77 -0.50
N PHE A 28 -1.82 -9.84 0.36
CA PHE A 28 -1.89 -10.74 1.51
C PHE A 28 -2.94 -11.84 1.35
N ALA A 29 -3.86 -11.75 0.38
CA ALA A 29 -4.72 -12.89 0.09
C ALA A 29 -3.90 -14.01 -0.55
N SER A 30 -4.25 -15.26 -0.25
CA SER A 30 -3.61 -16.43 -0.85
C SER A 30 -3.74 -16.47 -2.38
N TYR A 31 -4.76 -15.81 -2.92
CA TYR A 31 -5.05 -15.64 -4.34
C TYR A 31 -4.64 -14.27 -4.90
N GLY A 32 -3.92 -13.46 -4.11
CA GLY A 32 -3.48 -12.12 -4.48
C GLY A 32 -2.42 -12.14 -5.60
N SER A 33 -2.56 -11.24 -6.58
CA SER A 33 -1.64 -11.15 -7.73
C SER A 33 -0.23 -10.65 -7.38
N GLN A 34 -0.05 -10.01 -6.22
CA GLN A 34 1.22 -9.52 -5.69
C GLN A 34 1.72 -10.34 -4.49
N ASN A 35 1.11 -11.49 -4.21
CA ASN A 35 1.56 -12.43 -3.18
C ASN A 35 2.78 -13.24 -3.70
N TYR A 36 3.93 -12.58 -3.74
CA TYR A 36 5.16 -13.15 -4.27
C TYR A 36 5.86 -14.10 -3.28
N ASN A 37 5.59 -13.96 -1.98
CA ASN A 37 6.18 -14.81 -0.93
C ASN A 37 5.36 -16.08 -0.63
N THR A 38 4.27 -16.33 -1.38
CA THR A 38 3.40 -17.50 -1.22
C THR A 38 2.74 -17.62 0.15
N TYR A 39 2.56 -16.48 0.83
CA TYR A 39 1.86 -16.44 2.10
C TYR A 39 0.43 -16.97 1.95
N LYS A 40 -0.02 -17.76 2.92
CA LYS A 40 -1.37 -18.29 2.96
C LYS A 40 -1.84 -18.37 4.41
N ASP A 41 -2.97 -17.75 4.66
CA ASP A 41 -3.65 -17.77 5.95
C ASP A 41 -5.17 -17.71 5.70
N ASP A 42 -5.87 -18.78 6.09
CA ASP A 42 -7.29 -18.93 5.81
C ASP A 42 -8.13 -17.89 6.58
N LYS A 43 -7.66 -17.42 7.75
CA LYS A 43 -8.34 -16.38 8.53
C LYS A 43 -8.17 -15.02 7.87
N VAL A 44 -6.99 -14.72 7.36
CA VAL A 44 -6.74 -13.49 6.58
C VAL A 44 -7.59 -13.46 5.31
N ASP A 45 -7.68 -14.58 4.59
CA ASP A 45 -8.53 -14.70 3.40
C ASP A 45 -10.02 -14.48 3.72
N ASP A 46 -10.50 -14.97 4.87
CA ASP A 46 -11.88 -14.78 5.30
C ASP A 46 -12.16 -13.33 5.71
N LEU A 47 -11.28 -12.72 6.51
CA LEU A 47 -11.39 -11.32 6.91
C LEU A 47 -11.43 -10.38 5.70
N LEU A 48 -10.57 -10.61 4.70
CA LEU A 48 -10.57 -9.80 3.47
C LEU A 48 -11.89 -9.91 2.69
N LYS A 49 -12.50 -11.10 2.64
CA LYS A 49 -13.82 -11.28 2.02
C LYS A 49 -14.93 -10.57 2.80
N GLN A 50 -14.90 -10.65 4.13
CA GLN A 50 -15.87 -9.94 4.98
C GLN A 50 -15.76 -8.42 4.80
N ILE A 51 -14.52 -7.89 4.80
CA ILE A 51 -14.25 -6.47 4.56
C ILE A 51 -14.79 -6.03 3.18
N ALA A 52 -14.57 -6.84 2.14
CA ALA A 52 -15.03 -6.52 0.79
C ALA A 52 -16.57 -6.53 0.66
N ALA A 53 -17.27 -7.30 1.50
CA ALA A 53 -18.73 -7.44 1.49
C ALA A 53 -19.45 -6.48 2.44
N GLU A 54 -18.75 -5.85 3.40
CA GLU A 54 -19.34 -4.94 4.38
C GLU A 54 -19.50 -3.51 3.83
N HIS A 55 -20.52 -2.79 4.32
CA HIS A 55 -20.84 -1.42 3.93
C HIS A 55 -20.91 -0.45 5.11
N ASP A 56 -21.01 -0.97 6.34
CA ASP A 56 -20.90 -0.18 7.56
C ASP A 56 -19.44 0.18 7.86
N LYS A 57 -19.17 1.47 8.01
CA LYS A 57 -17.80 1.98 8.19
C LYS A 57 -17.19 1.61 9.53
N ASP A 58 -17.98 1.53 10.59
CA ASP A 58 -17.47 1.20 11.92
C ASP A 58 -17.13 -0.29 12.00
N LYS A 59 -17.95 -1.13 11.37
CA LYS A 59 -17.64 -2.56 11.21
C LYS A 59 -16.44 -2.82 10.32
N ILE A 60 -16.32 -2.13 9.18
CA ILE A 60 -15.13 -2.21 8.32
C ILE A 60 -13.87 -1.89 9.14
N LYS A 61 -13.92 -0.86 9.99
CA LYS A 61 -12.79 -0.49 10.84
C LYS A 61 -12.43 -1.57 11.86
N GLU A 62 -13.42 -2.20 12.48
CA GLU A 62 -13.21 -3.33 13.41
C GLU A 62 -12.57 -4.52 12.69
N LEU A 63 -13.13 -4.93 11.54
CA LEU A 63 -12.60 -6.01 10.71
C LEU A 63 -11.16 -5.74 10.25
N TYR A 64 -10.83 -4.50 9.88
CA TYR A 64 -9.46 -4.12 9.56
C TYR A 64 -8.53 -4.21 10.78
N GLY A 65 -9.02 -3.94 11.98
CA GLY A 65 -8.28 -4.14 13.23
C GLY A 65 -7.87 -5.60 13.39
N GLU A 66 -8.85 -6.51 13.33
CA GLU A 66 -8.60 -7.96 13.41
C GLU A 66 -7.66 -8.47 12.31
N TYR A 67 -7.84 -7.96 11.09
CA TYR A 67 -6.97 -8.28 9.95
C TYR A 67 -5.51 -7.89 10.20
N TYR A 68 -5.25 -6.69 10.74
CA TYR A 68 -3.89 -6.26 11.02
C TYR A 68 -3.29 -6.97 12.24
N ASP A 69 -4.10 -7.32 13.24
CA ASP A 69 -3.63 -8.14 14.37
C ASP A 69 -3.18 -9.53 13.88
N GLU A 70 -3.97 -10.19 13.02
CA GLU A 70 -3.58 -11.49 12.45
C GLU A 70 -2.34 -11.39 11.57
N LEU A 71 -2.20 -10.33 10.77
CA LEU A 71 -0.99 -10.10 9.97
C LEU A 71 0.25 -9.89 10.85
N ASN A 72 0.11 -9.23 12.00
CA ASN A 72 1.24 -9.04 12.92
C ASN A 72 1.67 -10.36 13.57
N GLU A 73 0.71 -11.21 13.95
CA GLU A 73 1.00 -12.53 14.55
C GLU A 73 1.61 -13.50 13.53
N SER A 74 1.08 -13.52 12.29
CA SER A 74 1.54 -14.41 11.22
C SER A 74 2.83 -13.94 10.53
N LEU A 75 3.19 -12.65 10.70
CA LEU A 75 4.42 -12.00 10.24
C LEU A 75 4.83 -12.37 8.79
N PRO A 76 3.97 -12.18 7.78
CA PRO A 76 4.31 -12.48 6.39
C PRO A 76 5.43 -11.60 5.83
N TYR A 77 5.57 -10.40 6.41
CA TYR A 77 6.61 -9.43 6.08
C TYR A 77 7.08 -8.74 7.35
N ILE A 78 8.37 -8.40 7.38
CA ILE A 78 8.93 -7.50 8.40
C ILE A 78 8.88 -6.07 7.84
N CYS A 79 7.97 -5.25 8.35
CA CYS A 79 7.82 -3.86 7.92
C CYS A 79 8.96 -2.99 8.49
N LEU A 80 9.86 -2.51 7.62
CA LEU A 80 11.05 -1.76 8.04
C LEU A 80 10.86 -0.24 8.12
N GLN A 81 10.19 0.37 7.13
CA GLN A 81 10.04 1.83 7.04
C GLN A 81 8.88 2.24 6.12
N GLN A 82 8.31 3.40 6.40
CA GLN A 82 7.51 4.16 5.44
C GLN A 82 8.36 5.30 4.89
N LYS A 83 8.52 5.37 3.56
CA LYS A 83 9.35 6.40 2.93
C LYS A 83 8.62 7.73 2.88
N ILE A 84 9.27 8.78 3.38
CA ILE A 84 8.81 10.17 3.18
C ILE A 84 9.11 10.57 1.75
N ARG A 85 8.11 11.17 1.08
CA ARG A 85 8.27 11.70 -0.27
C ARG A 85 8.79 13.15 -0.19
N ASN A 86 10.00 13.37 -0.67
CA ASN A 86 10.60 14.71 -0.74
C ASN A 86 10.42 15.30 -2.15
N TYR A 87 10.15 16.60 -2.21
CA TYR A 87 10.02 17.36 -3.45
C TYR A 87 11.04 18.50 -3.46
N SER A 88 11.76 18.64 -4.57
CA SER A 88 12.66 19.77 -4.82
C SER A 88 12.14 20.53 -6.04
N ILE A 89 11.69 21.77 -5.83
CA ILE A 89 11.06 22.60 -6.87
C ILE A 89 11.80 23.94 -6.91
N SER A 90 12.04 24.45 -8.12
CA SER A 90 12.64 25.78 -8.30
C SER A 90 11.76 26.86 -7.67
N GLY A 91 12.36 27.82 -6.96
CA GLY A 91 11.64 28.94 -6.34
C GLY A 91 10.87 29.82 -7.34
N ARG A 92 11.20 29.73 -8.64
CA ARG A 92 10.50 30.41 -9.74
C ARG A 92 9.16 29.75 -10.12
N VAL A 93 8.97 28.49 -9.75
CA VAL A 93 7.74 27.75 -10.07
C VAL A 93 6.71 28.00 -8.97
N LYS A 94 5.56 28.55 -9.35
CA LYS A 94 4.42 28.81 -8.44
C LYS A 94 3.23 27.95 -8.83
N GLY A 95 2.25 27.85 -7.93
CA GLY A 95 0.97 27.17 -8.19
C GLY A 95 0.98 25.65 -8.07
N ILE A 96 2.14 25.02 -7.81
CA ILE A 96 2.21 23.58 -7.51
C ILE A 96 1.82 23.35 -6.05
N GLU A 97 0.85 22.48 -5.84
CA GLU A 97 0.43 22.03 -4.51
C GLU A 97 1.19 20.76 -4.15
N ILE A 98 1.89 20.79 -3.02
CA ILE A 98 2.62 19.64 -2.49
C ILE A 98 1.86 19.05 -1.31
N SER A 99 1.51 17.77 -1.46
CA SER A 99 0.78 17.00 -0.46
C SER A 99 1.31 15.57 -0.44
N SER A 100 1.23 14.94 0.74
CA SER A 100 1.54 13.51 0.90
C SER A 100 0.50 12.61 0.24
N TYR A 101 -0.73 13.12 0.01
CA TYR A 101 -1.87 12.35 -0.49
C TYR A 101 -2.24 12.69 -1.94
N VAL A 102 -1.89 13.88 -2.41
CA VAL A 102 -2.22 14.35 -3.75
C VAL A 102 -0.92 14.42 -4.56
N PRO A 103 -0.79 13.62 -5.64
CA PRO A 103 0.38 13.72 -6.50
C PRO A 103 0.53 15.12 -7.09
N PHE A 104 1.74 15.68 -7.01
CA PHE A 104 2.03 17.04 -7.49
C PHE A 104 1.56 17.29 -8.94
N TYR A 105 1.61 16.26 -9.79
CA TYR A 105 1.26 16.38 -11.21
C TYR A 105 -0.21 16.75 -11.44
N LEU A 106 -1.10 16.48 -10.48
CA LEU A 106 -2.50 16.91 -10.53
C LEU A 106 -2.66 18.43 -10.40
N SER A 107 -1.65 19.13 -9.87
CA SER A 107 -1.62 20.59 -9.79
C SER A 107 -0.82 21.26 -10.90
N LEU A 108 -0.24 20.51 -11.85
CA LEU A 108 0.60 21.09 -12.91
C LEU A 108 -0.14 22.11 -13.79
N TYR A 109 -1.44 21.95 -14.00
CA TYR A 109 -2.23 22.91 -14.77
C TYR A 109 -2.33 24.30 -14.12
N LYS A 110 -2.06 24.39 -12.80
CA LYS A 110 -1.99 25.65 -12.05
C LYS A 110 -0.57 26.24 -12.06
N ALA A 111 0.42 25.52 -12.58
CA ALA A 111 1.81 25.90 -12.46
C ALA A 111 2.15 27.09 -13.35
N THR A 112 2.87 28.07 -12.79
CA THR A 112 3.40 29.23 -13.53
C THR A 112 4.89 29.39 -13.26
N ILE A 113 5.58 30.09 -14.16
CA ILE A 113 7.00 30.45 -14.00
C ILE A 113 7.07 31.97 -13.84
N GLU A 114 7.65 32.42 -12.73
CA GLU A 114 8.03 33.81 -12.56
C GLU A 114 9.39 34.06 -13.24
N GLY A 115 9.44 35.13 -14.04
CA GLY A 115 10.63 35.60 -14.75
C GLY A 115 11.70 36.19 -13.83
#